data_AF-A0A6A5VJJ4-F1
#
_entry.id   AF-A0A6A5VJJ4-F1
#
_cell.length_a   1.000
_cell.length_b   1.000
_cell.length_c   1.000
_cell.angle_alpha   90.00
_cell.angle_beta   90.00
_cell.angle_gamma   90.00
#
_symmetry.space_group_name_H-M   'P 1'
#
loop_
_entity.id
_entity.type
_entity.pdbx_description
1 polymer ?
#
loop_
_entity_poly.entity_id
_entity_poly.type
_entity_poly.pdbx_seq_one_letter_code
_entity_poly.pdbx_strand_id
1 'polypeptide(L)'
;MLLPLLLPLALASLTTTSPAPLAPKTVHPFNWASTKHLIAFGDSYTFVQGTTGHPNYSFIGDNLAPAFTPQQLLSNRIVQNLTGTAEGGPNWIELLTNCGAREGLTSPLRCARQLWDFAYAGANTLEDASFTPLHHAHTVSLTAQIAQFKSYGDPALTQSGVIRQGKKGSDVLVALWIGINDINDLASLRGRNATFAPLYERVQSRQFELVEQLYDLGYRHFLFLNLPPLDRGPSPNVNASMVSTFNDILKEHADEWQAQHMDASVLLFDVNTVLNGVLDEYEKYGFTNVTGYCAAYNQPDIRTDPGKYGCKPLREYFWYNSGHLTSRTHEIFTASLLEFLKGRSRA
;
A
#
# COMPACT_ATOMS: atom_id res chain seq x y z
N MET A 1 7.56 88.36 21.55
CA MET A 1 8.30 87.24 22.17
C MET A 1 7.50 85.97 21.94
N LEU A 2 7.83 85.19 20.90
CA LEU A 2 7.26 83.86 20.67
C LEU A 2 8.30 82.82 21.10
N LEU A 3 7.92 81.94 22.02
CA LEU A 3 8.73 80.83 22.53
C LEU A 3 8.41 79.58 21.67
N PRO A 4 9.40 78.82 21.16
CA PRO A 4 9.11 77.59 20.43
C PRO A 4 8.96 76.41 21.40
N LEU A 5 7.93 75.60 21.15
CA LEU A 5 7.65 74.31 21.80
C LEU A 5 8.62 73.25 21.28
N LEU A 6 9.31 72.54 22.18
CA LEU A 6 10.10 71.34 21.86
C LEU A 6 9.26 70.09 22.19
N LEU A 7 8.92 69.28 21.18
CA LEU A 7 8.39 67.93 21.35
C LEU A 7 9.54 66.90 21.42
N PRO A 8 9.49 65.89 22.30
CA PRO A 8 10.47 64.82 22.32
C PRO A 8 10.11 63.74 21.28
N LEU A 9 11.06 63.36 20.43
CA LEU A 9 10.97 62.15 19.61
C LEU A 9 11.23 60.92 20.50
N ALA A 10 10.23 60.04 20.63
CA ALA A 10 10.42 58.71 21.17
C ALA A 10 10.94 57.78 20.07
N LEU A 11 12.16 57.23 20.23
CA LEU A 11 12.66 56.16 19.37
C LEU A 11 12.02 54.83 19.80
N ALA A 12 11.19 54.25 18.93
CA ALA A 12 10.73 52.88 19.06
C ALA A 12 11.82 51.92 18.54
N SER A 13 12.39 51.11 19.42
CA SER A 13 13.33 50.05 19.05
C SER A 13 12.56 48.86 18.47
N LEU A 14 12.66 48.66 17.15
CA LEU A 14 12.20 47.45 16.48
C LEU A 14 13.17 46.31 16.79
N THR A 15 12.76 45.38 17.65
CA THR A 15 13.48 44.13 17.89
C THR A 15 13.16 43.15 16.75
N THR A 16 14.11 42.94 15.85
CA THR A 16 14.04 41.89 14.84
C THR A 16 14.36 40.54 15.50
N THR A 17 13.32 39.75 15.83
CA THR A 17 13.51 38.35 16.22
C THR A 17 13.92 37.54 15.00
N SER A 18 15.19 37.13 14.94
CA SER A 18 15.64 36.15 13.95
C SER A 18 15.07 34.77 14.30
N PRO A 19 14.51 34.01 13.35
CA PRO A 19 14.07 32.65 13.62
C PRO A 19 15.28 31.79 14.04
N ALA A 20 15.12 31.05 15.13
CA ALA A 20 16.13 30.10 15.57
C ALA A 20 16.38 29.06 14.46
N PRO A 21 17.65 28.68 14.19
CA PRO A 21 17.93 27.62 13.23
C PRO A 21 17.26 26.32 13.68
N LEU A 22 16.45 25.74 12.79
CA LEU A 22 15.87 24.40 12.98
C LEU A 22 16.99 23.42 13.32
N ALA A 23 16.83 22.67 14.41
CA ALA A 23 17.75 21.61 14.77
C ALA A 23 17.91 20.65 13.57
N PRO A 24 19.12 20.15 13.27
CA PRO A 24 19.30 19.21 12.17
C PRO A 24 18.42 17.98 12.40
N LYS A 25 17.50 17.70 11.48
CA LYS A 25 16.73 16.45 11.52
C LYS A 25 17.70 15.28 11.34
N THR A 26 17.64 14.30 12.24
CA THR A 26 18.42 13.07 12.12
C THR A 26 17.94 12.29 10.90
N VAL A 27 18.83 12.05 9.94
CA VAL A 27 18.53 11.22 8.77
C VAL A 27 18.35 9.77 9.20
N HIS A 28 17.26 9.14 8.78
CA HIS A 28 17.01 7.72 8.99
C HIS A 28 17.21 6.97 7.67
N PRO A 29 18.40 6.39 7.42
CA PRO A 29 18.61 5.59 6.22
C PRO A 29 17.79 4.30 6.30
N PHE A 30 17.12 3.95 5.19
CA PHE A 30 16.46 2.65 5.05
C PHE A 30 17.49 1.52 5.00
N ASN A 31 17.21 0.41 5.70
CA ASN A 31 17.97 -0.82 5.59
C ASN A 31 17.07 -2.03 5.80
N TRP A 32 16.95 -2.86 4.77
CA TRP A 32 16.07 -4.02 4.75
C TRP A 32 16.46 -5.09 5.78
N ALA A 33 17.75 -5.28 6.03
CA ALA A 33 18.22 -6.30 6.97
C ALA A 33 17.82 -5.99 8.42
N SER A 34 17.69 -4.71 8.76
CA SER A 34 17.22 -4.25 10.07
C SER A 34 15.70 -4.12 10.15
N THR A 35 14.96 -4.09 9.05
CA THR A 35 13.49 -4.04 9.07
C THR A 35 12.92 -5.28 9.76
N LYS A 36 12.08 -5.07 10.79
CA LYS A 36 11.41 -6.12 11.58
C LYS A 36 9.90 -6.11 11.43
N HIS A 37 9.33 -4.99 10.99
CA HIS A 37 7.88 -4.85 10.87
C HIS A 37 7.53 -4.31 9.47
N LEU A 38 6.55 -4.93 8.85
CA LEU A 38 5.87 -4.41 7.67
C LEU A 38 4.45 -4.03 8.09
N ILE A 39 4.10 -2.75 7.93
CA ILE A 39 2.73 -2.27 8.04
C ILE A 39 2.24 -2.03 6.63
N ALA A 40 1.17 -2.72 6.21
CA ALA A 40 0.69 -2.67 4.84
C ALA A 40 -0.68 -2.00 4.76
N PHE A 41 -0.87 -1.21 3.71
CA PHE A 41 -2.13 -0.58 3.33
C PHE A 41 -2.35 -0.77 1.84
N GLY A 42 -3.61 -0.79 1.41
CA GLY A 42 -3.90 -1.03 0.01
C GLY A 42 -5.26 -1.62 -0.24
N ASP A 43 -5.39 -2.26 -1.40
CA ASP A 43 -6.60 -2.93 -1.84
C ASP A 43 -6.46 -4.46 -1.89
N SER A 44 -7.20 -5.11 -2.80
CA SER A 44 -7.25 -6.56 -2.95
C SER A 44 -5.90 -7.16 -3.36
N TYR A 45 -4.98 -6.39 -3.93
CA TYR A 45 -3.63 -6.83 -4.28
C TYR A 45 -2.71 -6.97 -3.05
N THR A 46 -3.16 -6.50 -1.89
CA THR A 46 -2.37 -6.45 -0.65
C THR A 46 -3.09 -7.10 0.53
N PHE A 47 -4.42 -7.12 0.54
CA PHE A 47 -5.23 -7.73 1.59
C PHE A 47 -4.80 -9.18 1.94
N VAL A 48 -4.69 -9.46 3.23
CA VAL A 48 -4.64 -10.81 3.82
C VAL A 48 -5.76 -11.05 4.82
N GLN A 49 -6.35 -12.24 4.81
CA GLN A 49 -7.41 -12.62 5.74
C GLN A 49 -6.87 -12.73 7.17
N GLY A 50 -7.59 -12.12 8.11
CA GLY A 50 -7.36 -12.31 9.54
C GLY A 50 -8.52 -13.02 10.22
N THR A 51 -8.27 -13.71 11.34
CA THR A 51 -9.31 -14.31 12.18
C THR A 51 -10.33 -13.31 12.77
N THR A 52 -9.99 -12.03 12.82
CA THR A 52 -10.89 -10.94 13.28
C THR A 52 -11.16 -9.89 12.19
N GLY A 53 -10.93 -10.25 10.94
CA GLY A 53 -11.21 -9.41 9.77
C GLY A 53 -12.56 -9.74 9.13
N HIS A 54 -12.97 -8.90 8.18
CA HIS A 54 -14.12 -9.18 7.35
C HIS A 54 -13.77 -10.33 6.38
N PRO A 55 -14.56 -11.42 6.33
CA PRO A 55 -14.24 -12.59 5.51
C PRO A 55 -14.07 -12.26 4.02
N ASN A 56 -12.92 -12.60 3.44
CA ASN A 56 -12.44 -12.31 2.09
C ASN A 56 -12.10 -10.84 1.80
N TYR A 57 -11.99 -9.98 2.82
CA TYR A 57 -11.76 -8.55 2.59
C TYR A 57 -10.73 -7.87 3.48
N SER A 58 -10.55 -8.25 4.75
CA SER A 58 -9.57 -7.57 5.62
C SER A 58 -8.87 -8.49 6.62
N PHE A 59 -7.70 -8.05 7.08
CA PHE A 59 -7.07 -8.66 8.24
C PHE A 59 -7.84 -8.33 9.51
N ILE A 60 -8.28 -7.08 9.68
CA ILE A 60 -8.95 -6.62 10.90
C ILE A 60 -10.07 -5.63 10.60
N GLY A 61 -11.25 -5.88 11.17
CA GLY A 61 -12.40 -4.96 11.13
C GLY A 61 -12.91 -4.61 9.73
N ASP A 62 -13.87 -3.70 9.68
CA ASP A 62 -14.42 -3.11 8.46
C ASP A 62 -15.07 -1.75 8.77
N ASN A 63 -15.70 -1.11 7.78
CA ASN A 63 -16.34 0.20 7.98
C ASN A 63 -17.65 0.14 8.79
N LEU A 64 -18.23 -1.03 9.04
CA LEU A 64 -19.40 -1.17 9.91
C LEU A 64 -18.99 -1.20 11.39
N ALA A 65 -17.80 -1.71 11.68
CA ALA A 65 -17.20 -1.74 13.02
C ALA A 65 -15.70 -1.38 12.97
N PRO A 66 -15.35 -0.09 12.80
CA PRO A 66 -13.96 0.31 12.59
C PRO A 66 -13.09 0.19 13.84
N ALA A 67 -13.70 0.20 15.04
CA ALA A 67 -12.96 0.13 16.29
C ALA A 67 -12.51 -1.30 16.64
N PHE A 68 -11.27 -1.45 17.10
CA PHE A 68 -10.76 -2.68 17.70
C PHE A 68 -9.85 -2.39 18.89
N THR A 69 -9.75 -3.36 19.78
CA THR A 69 -8.86 -3.32 20.96
C THR A 69 -7.46 -3.81 20.61
N PRO A 70 -6.43 -3.43 21.41
CA PRO A 70 -5.10 -4.01 21.26
C PRO A 70 -5.10 -5.54 21.31
N GLN A 71 -5.93 -6.14 22.17
CA GLN A 71 -6.02 -7.60 22.25
C GLN A 71 -6.57 -8.22 20.96
N GLN A 72 -7.59 -7.60 20.33
CA GLN A 72 -8.08 -8.07 19.04
C GLN A 72 -6.98 -8.04 17.98
N LEU A 73 -6.24 -6.94 17.84
CA LEU A 73 -5.13 -6.86 16.89
C LEU A 73 -4.03 -7.88 17.18
N LEU A 74 -3.53 -7.93 18.42
CA LEU A 74 -2.36 -8.73 18.78
C LEU A 74 -2.63 -10.24 18.82
N SER A 75 -3.88 -10.64 19.04
CA SER A 75 -4.29 -12.05 18.98
C SER A 75 -4.73 -12.50 17.60
N ASN A 76 -4.96 -11.56 16.66
CA ASN A 76 -5.36 -11.86 15.31
C ASN A 76 -4.31 -12.70 14.58
N ARG A 77 -4.77 -13.67 13.78
CA ARG A 77 -3.91 -14.58 13.02
C ARG A 77 -4.22 -14.43 11.53
N ILE A 78 -3.17 -14.39 10.72
CA ILE A 78 -3.26 -14.48 9.27
C ILE A 78 -3.79 -15.88 8.94
N VAL A 79 -4.85 -15.93 8.13
CA VAL A 79 -5.48 -17.14 7.62
C VAL A 79 -5.03 -17.34 6.19
N GLN A 80 -4.19 -18.34 5.94
CA GLN A 80 -3.73 -18.66 4.59
C GLN A 80 -4.40 -19.93 4.07
N ASN A 81 -5.11 -19.79 2.96
CA ASN A 81 -5.76 -20.83 2.16
C ASN A 81 -6.11 -20.25 0.78
N LEU A 82 -6.88 -20.97 -0.04
CA LEU A 82 -7.26 -20.51 -1.39
C LEU A 82 -7.92 -19.12 -1.43
N THR A 83 -8.70 -18.75 -0.41
CA THR A 83 -9.45 -17.48 -0.36
C THR A 83 -8.92 -16.54 0.73
N GLY A 84 -7.77 -16.87 1.33
CA GLY A 84 -7.12 -16.03 2.34
C GLY A 84 -6.63 -14.70 1.76
N THR A 85 -6.56 -14.62 0.44
CA THR A 85 -6.18 -13.44 -0.34
C THR A 85 -6.91 -13.45 -1.69
N ALA A 86 -6.67 -12.46 -2.56
CA ALA A 86 -7.31 -12.37 -3.87
C ALA A 86 -6.54 -13.11 -5.00
N GLU A 87 -5.50 -13.88 -4.68
CA GLU A 87 -4.53 -14.43 -5.63
C GLU A 87 -4.49 -15.98 -5.67
N GLY A 88 -5.34 -16.65 -4.89
CA GLY A 88 -5.39 -18.12 -4.83
C GLY A 88 -4.28 -18.78 -4.01
N GLY A 89 -3.59 -17.99 -3.19
CA GLY A 89 -2.42 -18.35 -2.39
C GLY A 89 -1.71 -17.10 -1.88
N PRO A 90 -0.55 -17.19 -1.22
CA PRO A 90 0.05 -16.05 -0.58
C PRO A 90 0.36 -14.90 -1.53
N ASN A 91 0.09 -13.68 -1.07
CA ASN A 91 0.36 -12.47 -1.84
C ASN A 91 1.77 -11.92 -1.53
N TRP A 92 2.09 -10.75 -2.08
CA TRP A 92 3.45 -10.20 -2.05
C TRP A 92 3.92 -9.82 -0.65
N ILE A 93 3.05 -9.34 0.25
CA ILE A 93 3.47 -8.97 1.61
C ILE A 93 3.73 -10.21 2.46
N GLU A 94 2.97 -11.29 2.26
CA GLU A 94 3.20 -12.57 2.92
C GLU A 94 4.49 -13.22 2.43
N LEU A 95 4.71 -13.23 1.11
CA LEU A 95 5.92 -13.74 0.47
C LEU A 95 7.15 -12.92 0.86
N LEU A 96 7.02 -11.59 0.85
CA LEU A 96 8.11 -10.69 1.20
C LEU A 96 8.52 -10.90 2.65
N THR A 97 7.58 -11.07 3.58
CA THR A 97 7.83 -11.25 5.03
C THR A 97 8.06 -12.69 5.46
N ASN A 98 7.67 -13.66 4.64
CA ASN A 98 7.51 -15.05 5.02
C ASN A 98 6.61 -15.20 6.27
N CYS A 99 5.65 -14.30 6.45
CA CYS A 99 4.67 -14.29 7.53
C CYS A 99 3.29 -14.54 6.93
N GLY A 100 2.70 -15.71 7.19
CA GLY A 100 1.45 -16.13 6.54
C GLY A 100 1.64 -16.85 5.21
N ALA A 101 2.86 -16.99 4.68
CA ALA A 101 3.10 -17.58 3.35
C ALA A 101 2.78 -19.09 3.20
N ARG A 102 2.35 -19.78 4.26
CA ARG A 102 2.00 -21.20 4.26
C ARG A 102 0.60 -21.39 4.79
N GLU A 103 -0.12 -22.39 4.25
CA GLU A 103 -1.47 -22.71 4.66
C GLU A 103 -1.63 -22.86 6.18
N GLY A 104 -2.77 -22.39 6.68
CA GLY A 104 -3.15 -22.46 8.09
C GLY A 104 -3.15 -21.09 8.76
N LEU A 105 -2.91 -21.10 10.08
CA LEU A 105 -3.02 -19.90 10.91
C LEU A 105 -1.65 -19.43 11.39
N THR A 106 -1.23 -18.23 10.97
CA THR A 106 0.04 -17.62 11.38
C THR A 106 -0.21 -16.44 12.31
N SER A 107 0.46 -16.41 13.46
CA SER A 107 0.44 -15.22 14.34
C SER A 107 1.55 -14.26 13.90
N PRO A 108 1.26 -12.98 13.58
CA PRO A 108 2.27 -11.99 13.22
C PRO A 108 3.40 -11.86 14.24
N LEU A 109 3.07 -11.96 15.53
CA LEU A 109 4.03 -11.87 16.63
C LEU A 109 5.12 -12.97 16.62
N ARG A 110 4.89 -14.09 15.91
CA ARG A 110 5.87 -15.20 15.82
C ARG A 110 6.73 -15.13 14.57
N CYS A 111 6.46 -14.18 13.67
CA CYS A 111 7.22 -14.03 12.44
C CYS A 111 8.55 -13.30 12.70
N ALA A 112 9.62 -13.73 12.04
CA ALA A 112 10.92 -13.06 12.12
C ALA A 112 10.88 -11.61 11.60
N ARG A 113 9.98 -11.38 10.63
CA ARG A 113 9.56 -10.05 10.19
C ARG A 113 8.03 -10.03 10.23
N GLN A 114 7.49 -9.24 11.13
CA GLN A 114 6.07 -9.24 11.44
C GLN A 114 5.29 -8.49 10.37
N LEU A 115 4.13 -9.04 10.01
CA LEU A 115 3.22 -8.45 9.04
C LEU A 115 1.95 -7.96 9.74
N TRP A 116 1.70 -6.65 9.64
CA TRP A 116 0.51 -5.98 10.17
C TRP A 116 -0.23 -5.32 9.00
N ASP A 117 -1.19 -6.05 8.44
CA ASP A 117 -1.92 -5.59 7.25
C ASP A 117 -3.22 -4.86 7.64
N PHE A 118 -3.44 -3.72 7.01
CA PHE A 118 -4.63 -2.89 7.10
C PHE A 118 -5.27 -2.66 5.73
N ALA A 119 -4.76 -3.31 4.67
CA ALA A 119 -5.38 -3.29 3.36
C ALA A 119 -6.78 -3.91 3.39
N TYR A 120 -7.63 -3.42 2.50
CA TYR A 120 -9.01 -3.85 2.40
C TYR A 120 -9.37 -4.13 0.94
N ALA A 121 -9.84 -5.33 0.61
CA ALA A 121 -10.18 -5.70 -0.76
C ALA A 121 -11.28 -4.77 -1.34
N GLY A 122 -11.04 -4.17 -2.50
CA GLY A 122 -11.95 -3.19 -3.10
C GLY A 122 -11.81 -1.76 -2.55
N ALA A 123 -10.76 -1.46 -1.79
CA ALA A 123 -10.50 -0.10 -1.34
C ALA A 123 -10.15 0.83 -2.50
N ASN A 124 -10.78 2.00 -2.50
CA ASN A 124 -10.30 3.20 -3.19
C ASN A 124 -9.45 4.05 -2.23
N THR A 125 -8.70 5.00 -2.77
CA THR A 125 -7.84 5.91 -1.99
C THR A 125 -8.66 6.86 -1.11
N LEU A 126 -9.77 7.35 -1.67
CA LEU A 126 -10.76 8.17 -0.98
C LEU A 126 -12.18 7.64 -1.20
N GLU A 127 -13.05 8.02 -0.28
CA GLU A 127 -14.48 7.80 -0.39
C GLU A 127 -15.18 9.12 -0.72
N ASP A 128 -15.73 9.22 -1.92
CA ASP A 128 -16.58 10.33 -2.34
C ASP A 128 -17.63 9.77 -3.31
N ALA A 129 -18.90 9.84 -2.91
CA ALA A 129 -20.02 9.27 -3.66
C ALA A 129 -20.12 9.77 -5.11
N SER A 130 -19.59 10.95 -5.40
CA SER A 130 -19.58 11.56 -6.74
C SER A 130 -18.31 11.27 -7.56
N PHE A 131 -17.31 10.64 -6.94
CA PHE A 131 -15.98 10.43 -7.50
C PHE A 131 -15.58 8.95 -7.53
N THR A 132 -15.43 8.33 -6.35
CA THR A 132 -15.12 6.91 -6.12
C THR A 132 -15.98 6.42 -4.95
N PRO A 133 -17.23 5.99 -5.22
CA PRO A 133 -18.11 5.47 -4.18
C PRO A 133 -17.56 4.16 -3.61
N LEU A 134 -17.97 3.82 -2.38
CA LEU A 134 -17.63 2.52 -1.80
C LEU A 134 -18.24 1.37 -2.62
N HIS A 135 -17.46 0.31 -2.83
CA HIS A 135 -17.96 -0.93 -3.44
C HIS A 135 -19.01 -1.64 -2.57
N HIS A 136 -18.82 -1.57 -1.25
CA HIS A 136 -19.75 -2.06 -0.24
C HIS A 136 -19.80 -1.11 0.96
N ALA A 137 -20.90 -1.11 1.71
CA ALA A 137 -21.01 -0.30 2.94
C ALA A 137 -19.94 -0.63 4.00
N HIS A 138 -19.36 -1.84 3.93
CA HIS A 138 -18.29 -2.29 4.80
C HIS A 138 -16.88 -2.04 4.20
N THR A 139 -16.76 -1.51 2.98
CA THR A 139 -15.47 -1.23 2.36
C THR A 139 -14.70 -0.15 3.11
N VAL A 140 -13.44 -0.42 3.47
CA VAL A 140 -12.55 0.53 4.14
C VAL A 140 -11.62 1.18 3.10
N SER A 141 -11.90 2.42 2.69
CA SER A 141 -11.01 3.21 1.82
C SER A 141 -9.64 3.45 2.46
N LEU A 142 -8.59 3.78 1.71
CA LEU A 142 -7.27 4.09 2.30
C LEU A 142 -7.37 5.21 3.35
N THR A 143 -8.20 6.22 3.10
CA THR A 143 -8.52 7.26 4.09
C THR A 143 -9.01 6.66 5.41
N ALA A 144 -9.93 5.70 5.36
CA ALA A 144 -10.47 5.02 6.54
C ALA A 144 -9.45 4.03 7.14
N GLN A 145 -8.64 3.33 6.33
CA GLN A 145 -7.58 2.42 6.81
C GLN A 145 -6.56 3.19 7.66
N ILE A 146 -6.12 4.36 7.18
CA ILE A 146 -5.15 5.21 7.88
C ILE A 146 -5.77 5.81 9.13
N ALA A 147 -7.02 6.26 9.08
CA ALA A 147 -7.73 6.73 10.27
C ALA A 147 -7.86 5.62 11.33
N GLN A 148 -8.27 4.42 10.92
CA GLN A 148 -8.38 3.25 11.79
C GLN A 148 -7.03 2.86 12.41
N PHE A 149 -5.98 2.85 11.59
CA PHE A 149 -4.63 2.59 12.06
C PHE A 149 -4.18 3.62 13.10
N LYS A 150 -4.33 4.92 12.83
CA LYS A 150 -3.96 5.98 13.79
C LYS A 150 -4.73 5.85 15.12
N SER A 151 -6.02 5.54 15.06
CA SER A 151 -6.86 5.47 16.26
C SER A 151 -6.65 4.20 17.08
N TYR A 152 -6.38 3.07 16.43
CA TYR A 152 -6.38 1.75 17.09
C TYR A 152 -5.12 0.93 16.83
N GLY A 153 -4.62 0.91 15.60
CA GLY A 153 -3.46 0.12 15.19
C GLY A 153 -2.14 0.59 15.79
N ASP A 154 -1.79 1.86 15.56
CA ASP A 154 -0.55 2.46 16.05
C ASP A 154 -0.47 2.44 17.58
N PRO A 155 -1.50 2.85 18.35
CA PRO A 155 -1.48 2.69 19.81
C PRO A 155 -1.33 1.24 20.26
N ALA A 156 -2.02 0.29 19.62
CA ALA A 156 -1.92 -1.12 19.96
C ALA A 156 -0.50 -1.67 19.76
N LEU A 157 0.19 -1.29 18.67
CA LEU A 157 1.53 -1.79 18.37
C LEU A 157 2.62 -1.07 19.19
N THR A 158 2.49 0.23 19.40
CA THR A 158 3.50 1.02 20.12
C THR A 158 3.41 0.85 21.63
N GLN A 159 2.21 0.89 22.22
CA GLN A 159 2.02 0.78 23.67
C GLN A 159 2.24 -0.63 24.20
N SER A 160 2.03 -1.66 23.35
CA SER A 160 2.40 -3.05 23.69
C SER A 160 3.90 -3.33 23.56
N GLY A 161 4.66 -2.38 23.01
CA GLY A 161 6.11 -2.52 22.78
C GLY A 161 6.47 -3.44 21.61
N VAL A 162 5.50 -3.79 20.75
CA VAL A 162 5.74 -4.53 19.51
C VAL A 162 6.59 -3.69 18.56
N ILE A 163 6.20 -2.42 18.36
CA ILE A 163 6.96 -1.44 17.59
C ILE A 163 7.56 -0.42 18.56
N ARG A 164 8.86 -0.15 18.41
CA ARG A 164 9.54 0.89 19.19
C ARG A 164 9.92 2.07 18.30
N GLN A 165 9.15 3.15 18.43
CA GLN A 165 9.49 4.41 17.81
C GLN A 165 10.61 5.10 18.62
N GLY A 166 11.81 5.25 18.06
CA GLY A 166 12.95 5.79 18.80
C GLY A 166 14.12 6.28 17.95
N LYS A 167 15.03 7.04 18.59
CA LYS A 167 16.18 7.76 17.98
C LYS A 167 17.18 6.89 17.19
N LYS A 168 17.07 5.55 17.20
CA LYS A 168 17.98 4.62 16.51
C LYS A 168 17.49 4.16 15.13
N GLY A 169 16.52 4.87 14.55
CA GLY A 169 15.90 4.51 13.27
C GLY A 169 14.68 3.62 13.46
N SER A 170 13.77 3.66 12.50
CA SER A 170 12.57 2.82 12.49
C SER A 170 12.92 1.47 11.86
N ASP A 171 12.64 0.37 12.55
CA ASP A 171 12.67 -0.98 11.97
C ASP A 171 11.35 -1.32 11.26
N VAL A 172 10.51 -0.31 10.99
CA VAL A 172 9.24 -0.43 10.30
C VAL A 172 9.37 0.06 8.87
N LEU A 173 8.93 -0.77 7.93
CA LEU A 173 8.59 -0.35 6.58
C LEU A 173 7.07 -0.22 6.49
N VAL A 174 6.59 0.94 6.05
CA VAL A 174 5.17 1.14 5.72
C VAL A 174 5.01 0.96 4.22
N ALA A 175 4.13 0.06 3.80
CA ALA A 175 3.89 -0.30 2.40
C ALA A 175 2.50 0.14 1.96
N LEU A 176 2.42 0.75 0.78
CA LEU A 176 1.17 1.17 0.14
C LEU A 176 1.12 0.64 -1.29
N TRP A 177 0.09 -0.14 -1.62
CA TRP A 177 -0.28 -0.47 -2.99
C TRP A 177 -1.78 -0.33 -3.17
N ILE A 178 -2.16 0.79 -3.78
CA ILE A 178 -3.54 1.29 -3.89
C ILE A 178 -3.69 1.97 -5.26
N GLY A 179 -4.93 2.24 -5.66
CA GLY A 179 -5.24 2.92 -6.92
C GLY A 179 -5.76 1.98 -8.02
N ILE A 180 -5.69 0.66 -7.81
CA ILE A 180 -6.19 -0.32 -8.78
C ILE A 180 -7.71 -0.19 -8.91
N ASN A 181 -8.43 -0.01 -7.80
CA ASN A 181 -9.86 0.28 -7.86
C ASN A 181 -10.13 1.69 -8.37
N ASP A 182 -9.35 2.70 -7.93
CA ASP A 182 -9.58 4.09 -8.30
C ASP A 182 -9.53 4.27 -9.83
N ILE A 183 -8.51 3.71 -10.49
CA ILE A 183 -8.36 3.82 -11.95
C ILE A 183 -9.51 3.11 -12.70
N ASN A 184 -9.94 1.94 -12.23
CA ASN A 184 -11.00 1.15 -12.86
C ASN A 184 -12.39 1.74 -12.64
N ASP A 185 -12.66 2.26 -11.45
CA ASP A 185 -13.92 2.94 -11.13
C ASP A 185 -14.04 4.25 -11.88
N LEU A 186 -12.98 5.07 -11.91
CA LEU A 186 -12.97 6.31 -12.68
C LEU A 186 -13.16 6.03 -14.18
N ALA A 187 -12.53 4.99 -14.72
CA ALA A 187 -12.72 4.58 -16.11
C ALA A 187 -14.19 4.23 -16.41
N SER A 188 -14.84 3.50 -15.49
CA SER A 188 -16.24 3.11 -15.60
C SER A 188 -17.20 4.30 -15.46
N LEU A 189 -16.96 5.17 -14.47
CA LEU A 189 -17.84 6.29 -14.10
C LEU A 189 -17.74 7.48 -15.05
N ARG A 190 -16.55 7.72 -15.63
CA ARG A 190 -16.30 8.88 -16.52
C ARG A 190 -16.31 8.51 -18.00
N GLY A 191 -16.12 7.23 -18.31
CA GLY A 191 -15.97 6.74 -19.68
C GLY A 191 -14.59 7.04 -20.28
N ARG A 192 -14.27 6.35 -21.37
CA ARG A 192 -12.92 6.35 -21.99
C ARG A 192 -12.46 7.69 -22.58
N ASN A 193 -13.38 8.64 -22.80
CA ASN A 193 -13.09 9.95 -23.38
C ASN A 193 -12.83 11.06 -22.34
N ALA A 194 -12.87 10.72 -21.05
CA ALA A 194 -12.60 11.69 -19.99
C ALA A 194 -11.12 12.07 -19.92
N THR A 195 -10.84 13.28 -19.43
CA THR A 195 -9.48 13.69 -19.08
C THR A 195 -9.15 13.14 -17.70
N PHE A 196 -8.28 12.13 -17.63
CA PHE A 196 -8.00 11.40 -16.39
C PHE A 196 -6.93 12.02 -15.49
N ALA A 197 -5.96 12.76 -16.05
CA ALA A 197 -4.85 13.31 -15.25
C ALA A 197 -5.32 14.12 -14.02
N PRO A 198 -6.29 15.06 -14.10
CA PRO A 198 -6.78 15.78 -12.92
C PRO A 198 -7.46 14.89 -11.88
N LEU A 199 -8.05 13.77 -12.29
CA LEU A 199 -8.67 12.81 -11.39
C LEU A 199 -7.59 12.01 -10.64
N TYR A 200 -6.54 11.60 -11.35
CA TYR A 200 -5.41 10.88 -10.77
C TYR A 200 -4.58 11.78 -9.85
N GLU A 201 -4.43 13.06 -10.20
CA GLU A 201 -3.87 14.08 -9.29
C GLU A 201 -4.62 14.11 -7.96
N ARG A 202 -5.96 14.19 -8.00
CA ARG A 202 -6.77 14.17 -6.78
C ARG A 202 -6.55 12.91 -5.93
N VAL A 203 -6.41 11.75 -6.58
CA VAL A 203 -6.11 10.48 -5.91
C VAL A 203 -4.74 10.54 -5.24
N GLN A 204 -3.70 10.95 -5.97
CA GLN A 204 -2.32 10.96 -5.47
C GLN A 204 -2.09 12.04 -4.41
N SER A 205 -2.63 13.25 -4.59
CA SER A 205 -2.62 14.28 -3.53
C SER A 205 -3.18 13.71 -2.23
N ARG A 206 -4.32 13.00 -2.31
CA ARG A 206 -4.92 12.40 -1.12
C ARG A 206 -4.07 11.28 -0.52
N GLN A 207 -3.46 10.43 -1.36
CA GLN A 207 -2.55 9.40 -0.87
C GLN A 207 -1.39 10.02 -0.07
N PHE A 208 -0.76 11.08 -0.57
CA PHE A 208 0.37 11.70 0.11
C PHE A 208 -0.02 12.55 1.33
N GLU A 209 -1.21 13.14 1.37
CA GLU A 209 -1.80 13.70 2.61
C GLU A 209 -1.95 12.62 3.70
N LEU A 210 -2.26 11.38 3.33
CA LEU A 210 -2.38 10.27 4.28
C LEU A 210 -1.01 9.75 4.70
N VAL A 211 -0.02 9.74 3.80
CA VAL A 211 1.39 9.43 4.11
C VAL A 211 1.95 10.44 5.11
N GLU A 212 1.64 11.73 4.95
CA GLU A 212 2.05 12.77 5.90
C GLU A 212 1.58 12.46 7.32
N GLN A 213 0.35 11.96 7.48
CA GLN A 213 -0.16 11.60 8.80
C GLN A 213 0.56 10.41 9.44
N LEU A 214 1.05 9.46 8.63
CA LEU A 214 1.89 8.37 9.11
C LEU A 214 3.30 8.88 9.45
N TYR A 215 3.84 9.80 8.66
CA TYR A 215 5.11 10.45 8.96
C TYR A 215 5.04 11.24 10.28
N ASP A 216 3.93 11.94 10.55
CA ASP A 216 3.68 12.63 11.82
C ASP A 216 3.60 11.67 13.02
N LEU A 217 3.17 10.43 12.80
CA LEU A 217 3.24 9.38 13.83
C LEU A 217 4.66 8.88 14.08
N GLY A 218 5.65 9.29 13.28
CA GLY A 218 7.06 8.92 13.43
C GLY A 218 7.55 7.81 12.50
N TYR A 219 6.71 7.33 11.56
CA TYR A 219 7.16 6.42 10.50
C TYR A 219 8.08 7.15 9.50
N ARG A 220 9.13 6.47 9.02
CA ARG A 220 10.18 7.10 8.21
C ARG A 220 10.55 6.35 6.93
N HIS A 221 10.04 5.14 6.72
CA HIS A 221 10.34 4.35 5.52
C HIS A 221 9.03 3.96 4.86
N PHE A 222 8.83 4.44 3.63
CA PHE A 222 7.61 4.25 2.86
C PHE A 222 7.93 3.54 1.54
N LEU A 223 7.27 2.43 1.28
CA LEU A 223 7.30 1.68 0.04
C LEU A 223 5.99 1.91 -0.71
N PHE A 224 6.11 2.34 -1.96
CA PHE A 224 5.00 2.48 -2.90
C PHE A 224 5.22 1.52 -4.06
N LEU A 225 4.15 0.86 -4.50
CA LEU A 225 4.11 0.12 -5.75
C LEU A 225 3.26 0.91 -6.73
N ASN A 226 3.76 1.09 -7.95
CA ASN A 226 2.94 1.64 -9.02
C ASN A 226 1.91 0.61 -9.51
N LEU A 227 0.98 1.02 -10.38
CA LEU A 227 -0.07 0.11 -10.84
C LEU A 227 0.51 -1.03 -11.69
N PRO A 228 0.01 -2.27 -11.53
CA PRO A 228 0.35 -3.37 -12.42
C PRO A 228 -0.12 -3.08 -13.86
N PRO A 229 0.26 -3.89 -14.87
CA PRO A 229 -0.17 -3.71 -16.26
C PRO A 229 -1.65 -4.09 -16.46
N LEU A 230 -2.55 -3.29 -15.89
CA LEU A 230 -4.01 -3.50 -15.89
C LEU A 230 -4.60 -3.50 -17.31
N ASP A 231 -3.93 -2.82 -18.24
CA ASP A 231 -4.28 -2.76 -19.66
C ASP A 231 -4.04 -4.08 -20.41
N ARG A 232 -3.24 -4.99 -19.82
CA ARG A 232 -2.96 -6.33 -20.36
C ARG A 232 -3.77 -7.43 -19.68
N GLY A 233 -4.74 -7.07 -18.83
CA GLY A 233 -5.65 -7.99 -18.17
C GLY A 233 -6.55 -8.77 -19.15
N PRO A 234 -7.23 -9.84 -18.71
CA PRO A 234 -8.13 -10.62 -19.56
C PRO A 234 -9.32 -9.82 -20.11
N SER A 235 -9.72 -8.75 -19.43
CA SER A 235 -10.82 -7.87 -19.83
C SER A 235 -10.51 -6.44 -19.35
N PRO A 236 -9.56 -5.74 -20.01
CA PRO A 236 -9.02 -4.50 -19.50
C PRO A 236 -10.07 -3.38 -19.62
N ASN A 237 -10.32 -2.70 -18.51
CA ASN A 237 -11.18 -1.51 -18.49
C ASN A 237 -10.40 -0.22 -18.81
N VAL A 238 -9.09 -0.26 -18.61
CA VAL A 238 -8.14 0.84 -18.82
C VAL A 238 -7.17 0.50 -19.96
N ASN A 239 -6.45 1.50 -20.47
CA ASN A 239 -5.42 1.32 -21.49
C ASN A 239 -4.04 1.72 -20.95
N ALA A 240 -2.98 1.38 -21.70
CA ALA A 240 -1.59 1.65 -21.32
C ALA A 240 -1.33 3.13 -20.99
N SER A 241 -1.95 4.07 -21.72
CA SER A 241 -1.78 5.50 -21.45
C SER A 241 -2.37 5.90 -20.10
N MET A 242 -3.54 5.37 -19.74
CA MET A 242 -4.16 5.63 -18.43
C MET A 242 -3.30 5.10 -17.29
N VAL A 243 -2.77 3.88 -17.44
CA VAL A 243 -1.86 3.26 -16.46
C VAL A 243 -0.56 4.08 -16.34
N SER A 244 0.05 4.46 -17.46
CA SER A 244 1.24 5.31 -17.47
C SER A 244 0.99 6.64 -16.77
N THR A 245 -0.07 7.36 -17.14
CA THR A 245 -0.40 8.66 -16.52
C THR A 245 -0.60 8.54 -15.02
N PHE A 246 -1.28 7.50 -14.54
CA PHE A 246 -1.45 7.29 -13.10
C PHE A 246 -0.09 7.04 -12.40
N ASN A 247 0.76 6.20 -13.01
CA ASN A 247 2.06 5.85 -12.48
C ASN A 247 3.05 7.02 -12.49
N ASP A 248 3.00 7.86 -13.52
CA ASP A 248 3.82 9.07 -13.65
C ASP A 248 3.45 10.09 -12.56
N ILE A 249 2.15 10.34 -12.34
CA ILE A 249 1.68 11.24 -11.27
C ILE A 249 2.06 10.70 -9.89
N LEU A 250 1.92 9.38 -9.64
CA LEU A 250 2.42 8.77 -8.40
C LEU A 250 3.91 9.03 -8.19
N LYS A 251 4.71 8.91 -9.26
CA LYS A 251 6.15 9.16 -9.20
C LYS A 251 6.45 10.62 -8.87
N GLU A 252 5.76 11.56 -9.50
CA GLU A 252 5.94 13.00 -9.25
C GLU A 252 5.66 13.34 -7.78
N HIS A 253 4.53 12.88 -7.23
CA HIS A 253 4.21 13.08 -5.81
C HIS A 253 5.23 12.40 -4.87
N ALA A 254 5.72 11.20 -5.22
CA ALA A 254 6.73 10.50 -4.45
C ALA A 254 8.07 11.26 -4.40
N ASP A 255 8.52 11.79 -5.54
CA ASP A 255 9.75 12.59 -5.65
C ASP A 255 9.61 13.92 -4.88
N GLU A 256 8.48 14.61 -5.03
CA GLU A 256 8.18 15.86 -4.33
C GLU A 256 8.14 15.68 -2.82
N TRP A 257 7.45 14.63 -2.34
CA TRP A 257 7.37 14.34 -0.92
C TRP A 257 8.74 13.98 -0.34
N GLN A 258 9.55 13.18 -1.04
CA GLN A 258 10.93 12.85 -0.62
C GLN A 258 11.80 14.11 -0.51
N ALA A 259 11.65 15.07 -1.43
CA ALA A 259 12.40 16.32 -1.40
C ALA A 259 12.05 17.18 -0.17
N GLN A 260 10.80 17.11 0.31
CA GLN A 260 10.33 17.83 1.49
C GLN A 260 10.68 17.08 2.80
N HIS A 261 10.90 15.76 2.74
CA HIS A 261 11.13 14.89 3.90
C HIS A 261 12.49 14.19 3.84
N MET A 262 13.57 14.98 3.91
CA MET A 262 14.94 14.48 3.83
C MET A 262 15.35 13.51 4.96
N ASP A 263 14.59 13.45 6.05
CA ASP A 263 14.78 12.50 7.15
C ASP A 263 14.02 11.18 6.98
N ALA A 264 13.20 11.05 5.93
CA ALA A 264 12.48 9.85 5.55
C ALA A 264 13.05 9.24 4.25
N SER A 265 12.70 7.97 4.00
CA SER A 265 13.02 7.24 2.76
C SER A 265 11.74 6.89 2.02
N VAL A 266 11.65 7.32 0.77
CA VAL A 266 10.62 6.93 -0.20
C VAL A 266 11.20 5.91 -1.16
N LEU A 267 10.55 4.75 -1.24
CA LEU A 267 10.94 3.64 -2.08
C LEU A 267 9.80 3.41 -3.07
N LEU A 268 9.95 3.85 -4.32
CA LEU A 268 9.00 3.56 -5.39
C LEU A 268 9.47 2.34 -6.18
N PHE A 269 8.74 1.23 -6.06
CA PHE A 269 8.99 0.01 -6.82
C PHE A 269 8.12 -0.02 -8.09
N ASP A 270 8.78 -0.09 -9.23
CA ASP A 270 8.14 -0.17 -10.55
C ASP A 270 7.71 -1.61 -10.86
N VAL A 271 6.63 -2.04 -10.23
CA VAL A 271 6.04 -3.36 -10.48
C VAL A 271 5.45 -3.45 -11.90
N ASN A 272 5.02 -2.33 -12.49
CA ASN A 272 4.53 -2.28 -13.86
C ASN A 272 5.58 -2.78 -14.86
N THR A 273 6.79 -2.23 -14.83
CA THR A 273 7.89 -2.63 -15.72
C THR A 273 8.27 -4.10 -15.49
N VAL A 274 8.37 -4.54 -14.24
CA VAL A 274 8.69 -5.94 -13.91
C VAL A 274 7.65 -6.89 -14.50
N LEU A 275 6.37 -6.62 -14.28
CA LEU A 275 5.29 -7.48 -14.75
C LEU A 275 5.13 -7.45 -16.28
N ASN A 276 5.38 -6.31 -16.93
CA ASN A 276 5.43 -6.25 -18.39
C ASN A 276 6.54 -7.15 -18.96
N GLY A 277 7.73 -7.12 -18.37
CA GLY A 277 8.82 -8.03 -18.77
C GLY A 277 8.47 -9.51 -18.55
N VAL A 278 7.75 -9.83 -17.47
CA VAL A 278 7.23 -11.19 -17.22
C VAL A 278 6.22 -11.58 -18.29
N LEU A 279 5.28 -10.70 -18.65
CA LEU A 279 4.28 -10.97 -19.68
C LEU A 279 4.90 -11.15 -21.08
N ASP A 280 5.98 -10.43 -21.38
CA ASP A 280 6.68 -10.51 -22.67
C ASP A 280 7.50 -11.81 -22.81
N GLU A 281 7.97 -12.37 -21.69
CA GLU A 281 8.78 -13.58 -21.65
C GLU A 281 8.15 -14.70 -20.79
N TYR A 282 6.82 -14.77 -20.78
CA TYR A 282 6.04 -15.53 -19.79
C TYR A 282 6.38 -17.01 -19.68
N GLU A 283 6.77 -17.64 -20.79
CA GLU A 283 7.20 -19.05 -20.83
C GLU A 283 8.44 -19.29 -19.95
N LYS A 284 9.37 -18.33 -19.88
CA LYS A 284 10.58 -18.43 -19.03
C LYS A 284 10.23 -18.47 -17.54
N TYR A 285 9.08 -17.91 -17.17
CA TYR A 285 8.57 -17.87 -15.80
C TYR A 285 7.67 -19.06 -15.44
N GLY A 286 7.41 -19.94 -16.42
CA GLY A 286 6.58 -21.14 -16.28
C GLY A 286 5.09 -20.90 -16.48
N PHE A 287 4.71 -19.77 -17.07
CA PHE A 287 3.31 -19.52 -17.45
C PHE A 287 3.01 -20.15 -18.81
N THR A 288 1.80 -20.69 -18.95
CA THR A 288 1.24 -21.13 -20.23
C THR A 288 0.02 -20.31 -20.65
N ASN A 289 -0.50 -19.48 -19.75
CA ASN A 289 -1.63 -18.61 -20.01
C ASN A 289 -1.45 -17.23 -19.36
N VAL A 290 -1.35 -16.20 -20.18
CA VAL A 290 -1.21 -14.80 -19.74
C VAL A 290 -2.29 -13.85 -20.26
N THR A 291 -3.26 -14.38 -21.00
CA THR A 291 -4.36 -13.60 -21.59
C THR A 291 -5.72 -13.92 -20.96
N GLY A 292 -5.82 -15.04 -20.23
CA GLY A 292 -7.03 -15.48 -19.58
C GLY A 292 -6.76 -16.07 -18.20
N TYR A 293 -7.80 -16.64 -17.61
CA TYR A 293 -7.79 -17.27 -16.30
C TYR A 293 -8.68 -18.52 -16.31
N CYS A 294 -8.55 -19.36 -15.29
CA CYS A 294 -9.42 -20.52 -15.11
C CYS A 294 -10.81 -20.07 -14.63
N ALA A 295 -11.90 -20.34 -15.35
CA ALA A 295 -13.25 -19.97 -14.90
C ALA A 295 -13.65 -20.63 -13.56
N ALA A 296 -13.04 -21.77 -13.22
CA ALA A 296 -13.22 -22.51 -11.99
C ALA A 296 -12.17 -22.18 -10.90
N TYR A 297 -11.50 -21.03 -10.98
CA TYR A 297 -10.35 -20.66 -10.13
C TYR A 297 -10.60 -20.77 -8.62
N ASN A 298 -11.86 -20.67 -8.17
CA ASN A 298 -12.26 -20.69 -6.78
C ASN A 298 -12.93 -22.00 -6.33
N GLN A 299 -12.86 -23.06 -7.14
CA GLN A 299 -13.42 -24.36 -6.74
C GLN A 299 -12.60 -24.98 -5.59
N PRO A 300 -13.21 -25.71 -4.65
CA PRO A 300 -12.51 -26.21 -3.46
C PRO A 300 -11.28 -27.08 -3.74
N ASP A 301 -11.33 -27.88 -4.81
CA ASP A 301 -10.30 -28.81 -5.26
C ASP A 301 -9.48 -28.27 -6.45
N ILE A 302 -9.61 -26.99 -6.82
CA ILE A 302 -8.93 -26.40 -7.98
C ILE A 302 -7.40 -26.52 -7.93
N ARG A 303 -6.82 -26.54 -6.72
CA ARG A 303 -5.37 -26.64 -6.53
C ARG A 303 -4.85 -28.08 -6.63
N THR A 304 -5.72 -29.05 -6.42
CA THR A 304 -5.38 -30.48 -6.40
C THR A 304 -5.80 -31.21 -7.67
N ASP A 305 -6.93 -30.82 -8.28
CA ASP A 305 -7.47 -31.40 -9.50
C ASP A 305 -8.05 -30.32 -10.43
N PRO A 306 -7.19 -29.43 -11.00
CA PRO A 306 -7.65 -28.44 -11.96
C PRO A 306 -8.15 -29.06 -13.27
N GLY A 307 -7.67 -30.25 -13.62
CA GLY A 307 -8.03 -30.97 -14.83
C GLY A 307 -9.51 -31.31 -14.91
N LYS A 308 -10.14 -31.62 -13.77
CA LYS A 308 -11.60 -31.80 -13.63
C LYS A 308 -12.43 -30.64 -14.20
N TYR A 309 -11.89 -29.44 -14.19
CA TYR A 309 -12.54 -28.22 -14.68
C TYR A 309 -12.05 -27.77 -16.06
N GLY A 310 -11.21 -28.57 -16.72
CA GLY A 310 -10.52 -28.16 -17.94
C GLY A 310 -9.46 -27.07 -17.73
N CYS A 311 -9.03 -26.86 -16.48
CA CYS A 311 -8.02 -25.86 -16.14
C CYS A 311 -6.63 -26.48 -16.07
N LYS A 312 -5.61 -25.64 -16.29
CA LYS A 312 -4.23 -25.94 -15.92
C LYS A 312 -4.04 -25.71 -14.41
N PRO A 313 -2.96 -26.21 -13.80
CA PRO A 313 -2.53 -25.76 -12.48
C PRO A 313 -2.54 -24.23 -12.41
N LEU A 314 -3.12 -23.64 -11.36
CA LEU A 314 -3.26 -22.18 -11.25
C LEU A 314 -1.91 -21.44 -11.35
N ARG A 315 -0.81 -22.08 -10.92
CA ARG A 315 0.54 -21.55 -11.07
C ARG A 315 1.02 -21.34 -12.51
N GLU A 316 0.36 -21.95 -13.50
CA GLU A 316 0.65 -21.78 -14.93
C GLU A 316 -0.13 -20.62 -15.56
N TYR A 317 -1.02 -19.97 -14.79
CA TYR A 317 -1.70 -18.73 -15.18
C TYR A 317 -1.01 -17.52 -14.56
N PHE A 318 -0.90 -16.45 -15.34
CA PHE A 318 -0.49 -15.14 -14.81
C PHE A 318 -1.64 -14.45 -14.07
N TRP A 319 -2.87 -14.54 -14.61
CA TRP A 319 -4.09 -13.98 -14.04
C TRP A 319 -4.87 -15.05 -13.28
N TYR A 320 -5.22 -14.76 -12.03
CA TYR A 320 -6.03 -15.65 -11.18
C TYR A 320 -7.51 -15.59 -11.54
N ASN A 321 -8.00 -14.37 -11.76
CA ASN A 321 -9.34 -14.08 -12.25
C ASN A 321 -9.28 -12.87 -13.19
N SER A 322 -10.44 -12.27 -13.51
CA SER A 322 -10.51 -11.12 -14.43
C SER A 322 -9.79 -9.85 -13.94
N GLY A 323 -9.45 -9.74 -12.65
CA GLY A 323 -8.90 -8.53 -12.06
C GLY A 323 -7.67 -8.71 -11.18
N HIS A 324 -7.24 -9.95 -10.91
CA HIS A 324 -6.16 -10.24 -9.95
C HIS A 324 -5.11 -11.17 -10.54
N LEU A 325 -3.88 -11.02 -10.05
CA LEU A 325 -2.73 -11.83 -10.42
C LEU A 325 -2.75 -13.15 -9.62
N THR A 326 -2.12 -14.20 -10.12
CA THR A 326 -1.93 -15.42 -9.32
C THR A 326 -0.86 -15.24 -8.26
N SER A 327 -0.92 -16.04 -7.19
CA SER A 327 0.13 -16.09 -6.17
C SER A 327 1.51 -16.38 -6.77
N ARG A 328 1.58 -17.13 -7.88
CA ARG A 328 2.83 -17.34 -8.64
C ARG A 328 3.35 -16.04 -9.26
N THR A 329 2.49 -15.21 -9.82
CA THR A 329 2.88 -13.88 -10.31
C THR A 329 3.37 -13.00 -9.16
N HIS A 330 2.70 -13.04 -7.99
CA HIS A 330 3.16 -12.36 -6.79
C HIS A 330 4.55 -12.83 -6.34
N GLU A 331 4.81 -14.14 -6.34
CA GLU A 331 6.12 -14.73 -6.04
C GLU A 331 7.23 -14.16 -6.93
N ILE A 332 6.98 -14.08 -8.24
CA ILE A 332 7.97 -13.61 -9.22
C ILE A 332 8.35 -12.16 -8.99
N PHE A 333 7.37 -11.24 -8.91
CA PHE A 333 7.73 -9.83 -8.72
C PHE A 333 8.23 -9.53 -7.31
N THR A 334 7.82 -10.32 -6.31
CA THR A 334 8.32 -10.19 -4.93
C THR A 334 9.82 -10.50 -4.86
N ALA A 335 10.32 -11.43 -5.67
CA ALA A 335 11.76 -11.68 -5.79
C ALA A 335 12.50 -10.43 -6.30
N SER A 336 11.98 -9.76 -7.35
CA SER A 336 12.52 -8.50 -7.86
C SER A 336 12.43 -7.37 -6.84
N LEU A 337 11.32 -7.28 -6.10
CA LEU A 337 11.14 -6.32 -5.01
C LEU A 337 12.16 -6.53 -3.89
N LEU A 338 12.44 -7.78 -3.52
CA LEU A 338 13.43 -8.09 -2.49
C LEU A 338 14.82 -7.59 -2.90
N GLU A 339 15.23 -7.80 -4.15
CA GLU A 339 16.50 -7.28 -4.66
C GLU A 339 16.52 -5.75 -4.73
N PHE A 340 15.40 -5.13 -5.10
CA PHE A 340 15.24 -3.68 -5.04
C PHE A 340 15.44 -3.14 -3.60
N LEU A 341 14.78 -3.73 -2.60
CA LEU A 341 14.90 -3.29 -1.20
C LEU A 341 16.33 -3.47 -0.66
N LYS A 342 17.00 -4.59 -1.00
CA LYS A 342 18.41 -4.78 -0.67
C LYS A 342 19.30 -3.72 -1.32
N GLY A 343 19.09 -3.43 -2.61
CA GLY A 343 19.84 -2.40 -3.34
C GLY A 343 19.60 -0.97 -2.86
N ARG A 344 18.47 -0.71 -2.20
CA ARG A 344 18.16 0.59 -1.56
C ARG A 344 18.64 0.69 -0.12
N SER A 345 19.15 -0.39 0.47
CA SER A 345 19.63 -0.40 1.85
C SER A 345 20.92 0.41 1.98
N ARG A 346 20.99 1.28 3.00
CA ARG A 346 22.18 2.08 3.34
C ARG A 346 22.65 1.69 4.75
N ALA A 347 23.96 1.79 4.96
CA ALA A 347 24.62 1.46 6.22
C ALA A 347 24.39 2.53 7.30
#